data_AF-A0A9X0QAA7-F1
#
_entry.id   AF-A0A9X0QAA7-F1
#
_cell.length_a   1.000
_cell.length_b   1.000
_cell.length_c   1.000
_cell.angle_alpha   90.00
_cell.angle_beta   90.00
_cell.angle_gamma   90.00
#
_symmetry.space_group_name_H-M   'P 1'
#
loop_
_entity.id
_entity.type
_entity.pdbx_description
1 polymer ?
#
loop_
_entity_poly.entity_id
_entity_poly.type
_entity_poly.pdbx_seq_one_letter_code
_entity_poly.pdbx_strand_id
1 'polypeptide(L)'
;MHFFKIGYGGVASPRMGQGVPRRLGDLIWFGLLLYLIGCGSGGPPPGAVVGRSGRWDYTPSVIQTGHVQQFWWCGEAQNPAKPSQDTDTIMYESIDLVSGKRVGPEVALAETPGAWDSAFTCNPQVVQGKFSNPLGDGQTYTYALYYVGTPNGGGGGNAIGVAFSNDGISWKKYSSPVIPATSNEYGVAQPVPYNSDGRQAITLFYEDGDPEDVHREAVSSDGVHFKIGSLLTTNGLNLVSDHPTWADMAFNTADGYWYALYNLGGRATSTTGGIMEYGQWGFQLYRIPQADLLIGKTGWQELKTFDTNLTGYESNFLPGLLQDGYGNLYQDGSGTVQIFPSFSNVQVAWDESPTSAAADAKLTNWDIGLVSWSPNDATLYELNLYSHGTSHRVTTGSIDTTVFTLEKTLGRLYPAPQAGATVALYGCKAGNTDAFVSLDSDCEGQYVIGLNGYLYGLPPAGVAVVAIYRCSASHDHFVSTDPACEGSHTDELLGYILPE
;
A
#
# COMPACT_ATOMS: atom_id res chain seq x y z
N MET A 1 10.13 -7.93 -10.81
CA MET A 1 9.35 -8.33 -9.61
C MET A 1 9.09 -9.85 -9.65
N HIS A 2 9.39 -10.59 -8.59
CA HIS A 2 9.18 -12.05 -8.50
C HIS A 2 8.54 -12.37 -7.14
N PHE A 3 7.24 -12.06 -6.98
CA PHE A 3 6.57 -12.14 -5.68
C PHE A 3 6.17 -13.55 -5.26
N PHE A 4 6.03 -14.48 -6.20
CA PHE A 4 5.74 -15.88 -5.89
C PHE A 4 7.00 -16.70 -5.54
N LYS A 5 8.15 -16.06 -5.26
CA LYS A 5 9.43 -16.74 -4.96
C LYS A 5 9.60 -17.08 -3.47
N ILE A 6 8.52 -17.12 -2.70
CA ILE A 6 8.56 -17.18 -1.24
C ILE A 6 8.43 -18.63 -0.78
N GLY A 7 9.56 -19.25 -0.44
CA GLY A 7 9.57 -20.55 0.24
C GLY A 7 10.96 -21.16 0.36
N TYR A 8 11.35 -21.46 1.60
CA TYR A 8 12.47 -22.29 2.10
C TYR A 8 13.61 -21.57 2.83
N GLY A 9 13.54 -21.62 4.17
CA GLY A 9 14.67 -21.39 5.06
C GLY A 9 14.26 -21.23 6.52
N GLY A 10 13.99 -22.33 7.23
CA GLY A 10 13.62 -22.29 8.65
C GLY A 10 14.82 -22.12 9.58
N VAL A 11 14.69 -21.29 10.62
CA VAL A 11 15.56 -21.30 11.82
C VAL A 11 14.74 -20.94 13.07
N ALA A 12 15.09 -21.61 14.17
CA ALA A 12 14.39 -21.71 15.44
C ALA A 12 14.41 -20.45 16.34
N SER A 13 13.35 -20.34 17.17
CA SER A 13 13.06 -19.30 18.17
C SER A 13 13.84 -19.46 19.50
N PRO A 14 14.07 -18.35 20.25
CA PRO A 14 13.96 -18.41 21.71
C PRO A 14 13.04 -17.34 22.35
N ARG A 15 12.62 -17.69 23.57
CA ARG A 15 11.55 -17.16 24.44
C ARG A 15 11.63 -15.68 24.85
N MET A 16 10.47 -15.03 24.93
CA MET A 16 10.23 -13.72 25.58
C MET A 16 10.05 -13.82 27.10
N GLY A 17 10.48 -12.77 27.82
CA GLY A 17 10.11 -12.45 29.20
C GLY A 17 9.24 -11.18 29.25
N GLN A 18 8.29 -11.16 30.20
CA GLN A 18 7.22 -10.17 30.34
C GLN A 18 7.60 -8.91 31.14
N GLY A 19 6.91 -7.79 30.88
CA GLY A 19 6.66 -6.74 31.89
C GLY A 19 6.31 -5.36 31.34
N VAL A 20 5.05 -4.93 31.50
CA VAL A 20 4.54 -3.55 31.27
C VAL A 20 3.85 -3.07 32.55
N PRO A 21 3.88 -1.75 32.86
CA PRO A 21 2.63 -1.07 33.20
C PRO A 21 2.46 0.33 32.57
N ARG A 22 1.19 0.68 32.31
CA ARG A 22 0.62 1.92 31.71
C ARG A 22 0.50 3.11 32.69
N ARG A 23 0.33 4.34 32.16
CA ARG A 23 -0.65 5.42 32.53
C ARG A 23 -0.38 6.69 31.68
N LEU A 24 -1.20 7.74 31.62
CA LEU A 24 -2.59 8.00 31.18
C LEU A 24 -2.72 9.56 31.08
N GLY A 25 -3.35 10.12 30.03
CA GLY A 25 -3.71 11.56 29.84
C GLY A 25 -2.95 12.24 28.68
N ASP A 26 -3.50 12.98 27.71
CA ASP A 26 -4.78 13.70 27.58
C ASP A 26 -5.30 13.74 26.12
N LEU A 27 -6.62 13.92 25.96
CA LEU A 27 -7.41 13.85 24.72
C LEU A 27 -7.39 15.12 23.85
N ILE A 28 -7.37 14.94 22.52
CA ILE A 28 -7.96 15.86 21.53
C ILE A 28 -8.86 15.05 20.57
N TRP A 29 -10.03 15.60 20.28
CA TRP A 29 -11.17 14.98 19.59
C TRP A 29 -10.88 14.56 18.14
N PHE A 30 -10.63 13.26 17.92
CA PHE A 30 -11.07 12.55 16.72
C PHE A 30 -12.19 11.60 17.13
N GLY A 31 -13.19 11.40 16.26
CA GLY A 31 -14.27 10.44 16.50
C GLY A 31 -13.69 9.04 16.72
N LEU A 32 -13.53 8.66 17.99
CA LEU A 32 -13.06 7.34 18.41
C LEU A 32 -14.11 6.30 18.00
N LEU A 33 -13.82 5.53 16.94
CA LEU A 33 -14.24 4.14 16.91
C LEU A 33 -13.46 3.43 18.02
N LEU A 34 -14.07 3.37 19.21
CA LEU A 34 -13.64 2.47 20.28
C LEU A 34 -13.79 1.04 19.75
N TYR A 35 -12.67 0.43 19.33
CA TYR A 35 -12.57 -1.02 19.13
C TYR A 35 -12.88 -1.71 20.46
N LEU A 36 -14.15 -2.06 20.67
CA LEU A 36 -14.54 -3.00 21.72
C LEU A 36 -14.04 -4.37 21.28
N ILE A 37 -12.91 -4.77 21.86
CA ILE A 37 -12.32 -6.10 21.72
C ILE A 37 -13.35 -7.12 22.24
N GLY A 38 -14.10 -7.72 21.32
CA GLY A 38 -14.87 -8.92 21.61
C GLY A 38 -13.91 -10.03 22.05
N CYS A 39 -14.25 -10.74 23.13
CA CYS A 39 -13.53 -11.92 23.58
C CYS A 39 -13.69 -13.08 22.56
N GLY A 40 -12.92 -13.02 21.48
CA GLY A 40 -12.46 -14.16 20.70
C GLY A 40 -10.97 -14.34 20.97
N SER A 41 -10.49 -15.57 21.06
CA SER A 41 -9.07 -15.86 21.25
C SER A 41 -8.24 -15.37 20.05
N GLY A 42 -7.42 -14.33 20.27
CA GLY A 42 -6.42 -13.83 19.30
C GLY A 42 -7.00 -12.86 18.26
N GLY A 43 -7.09 -11.57 18.61
CA GLY A 43 -7.32 -10.51 17.61
C GLY A 43 -6.09 -10.30 16.71
N PRO A 44 -6.20 -9.43 15.69
CA PRO A 44 -5.06 -9.11 14.83
C PRO A 44 -3.90 -8.52 15.64
N PRO A 45 -2.65 -8.58 15.13
CA PRO A 45 -1.52 -7.94 15.78
C PRO A 45 -1.77 -6.44 16.03
N PRO A 46 -1.19 -5.83 17.09
CA PRO A 46 -1.36 -4.42 17.38
C PRO A 46 -1.03 -3.54 16.16
N GLY A 47 -1.91 -2.60 15.80
CA GLY A 47 -1.75 -1.75 14.62
C GLY A 47 -2.41 -2.29 13.35
N ALA A 48 -2.75 -3.57 13.28
CA ALA A 48 -3.43 -4.18 12.16
C ALA A 48 -4.97 -4.15 12.29
N VAL A 49 -5.66 -4.04 11.16
CA VAL A 49 -7.11 -4.21 11.03
C VAL A 49 -7.47 -5.68 10.93
N VAL A 50 -6.76 -6.43 10.07
CA VAL A 50 -6.78 -7.89 9.92
C VAL A 50 -5.36 -8.41 9.73
N GLY A 51 -5.11 -9.66 10.07
CA GLY A 51 -3.77 -10.26 10.02
C GLY A 51 -3.54 -11.27 11.14
N ARG A 52 -2.46 -12.04 11.03
CA ARG A 52 -2.15 -13.20 11.88
C ARG A 52 -0.68 -13.19 12.25
N SER A 53 -0.41 -13.09 13.55
CA SER A 53 0.97 -13.09 14.08
C SER A 53 1.78 -14.30 13.60
N GLY A 54 2.96 -14.04 13.06
CA GLY A 54 3.90 -15.07 12.61
C GLY A 54 3.55 -15.71 11.27
N ARG A 55 2.50 -15.23 10.60
CA ARG A 55 2.16 -15.51 9.21
C ARG A 55 2.38 -14.23 8.39
N TRP A 56 2.37 -14.34 7.08
CA TRP A 56 2.33 -13.18 6.20
C TRP A 56 0.92 -13.00 5.67
N ASP A 57 0.42 -11.76 5.72
CA ASP A 57 -0.91 -11.35 5.28
C ASP A 57 -0.83 -10.05 4.48
N TYR A 58 -1.24 -10.06 3.21
CA TYR A 58 -1.02 -8.95 2.28
C TYR A 58 -2.01 -8.91 1.10
N THR A 59 -1.99 -7.80 0.34
CA THR A 59 -2.81 -7.54 -0.86
C THR A 59 -4.33 -7.72 -0.64
N PRO A 60 -4.94 -6.93 0.25
CA PRO A 60 -6.36 -7.09 0.57
C PRO A 60 -7.28 -6.59 -0.57
N SER A 61 -8.42 -7.28 -0.71
CA SER A 61 -9.65 -6.78 -1.32
C SER A 61 -10.64 -6.49 -0.21
N VAL A 62 -11.24 -5.30 -0.20
CA VAL A 62 -12.11 -4.85 0.89
C VAL A 62 -13.42 -4.30 0.36
N ILE A 63 -14.53 -4.94 0.75
CA ILE A 63 -15.89 -4.50 0.43
C ILE A 63 -16.61 -4.16 1.73
N GLN A 64 -17.35 -3.05 1.74
CA GLN A 64 -18.27 -2.75 2.83
C GLN A 64 -19.72 -2.73 2.35
N THR A 65 -20.55 -3.54 3.01
CA THR A 65 -22.00 -3.59 2.81
C THR A 65 -22.71 -3.24 4.12
N GLY A 66 -23.33 -2.06 4.16
CA GLY A 66 -23.92 -1.55 5.40
C GLY A 66 -22.85 -1.36 6.48
N HIS A 67 -22.99 -2.06 7.61
CA HIS A 67 -22.05 -2.04 8.73
C HIS A 67 -21.07 -3.23 8.72
N VAL A 68 -21.12 -4.11 7.72
CA VAL A 68 -20.21 -5.25 7.62
C VAL A 68 -19.12 -4.93 6.61
N GLN A 69 -17.88 -5.00 7.06
CA GLN A 69 -16.69 -4.88 6.22
C GLN A 69 -16.07 -6.27 6.06
N GLN A 70 -15.84 -6.67 4.81
CA GLN A 70 -15.31 -7.98 4.44
C GLN A 70 -13.93 -7.83 3.81
N PHE A 71 -13.02 -8.70 4.19
CA PHE A 71 -11.63 -8.72 3.76
C PHE A 71 -11.32 -10.07 3.12
N TRP A 72 -10.69 -10.03 1.95
CA TRP A 72 -10.01 -11.17 1.33
C TRP A 72 -8.57 -10.79 1.05
N TRP A 73 -7.61 -11.62 1.41
CA TRP A 73 -6.20 -11.26 1.24
C TRP A 73 -5.34 -12.49 1.01
N CYS A 74 -4.12 -12.31 0.50
CA CYS A 74 -3.15 -13.40 0.45
C CYS A 74 -2.53 -13.63 1.80
N GLY A 75 -2.49 -14.88 2.24
CA GLY A 75 -1.66 -15.22 3.37
C GLY A 75 -1.26 -16.68 3.44
N GLU A 76 -0.23 -16.90 4.24
CA GLU A 76 0.30 -18.23 4.50
C GLU A 76 -0.76 -19.10 5.16
N ALA A 77 -1.17 -20.19 4.51
CA ALA A 77 -2.01 -21.19 5.15
C ALA A 77 -1.87 -22.56 4.49
N GLN A 78 -2.21 -23.59 5.27
CA GLN A 78 -2.24 -24.95 4.75
C GLN A 78 -3.40 -25.11 3.78
N ASN A 79 -3.10 -25.62 2.59
CA ASN A 79 -4.10 -25.97 1.60
C ASN A 79 -5.00 -27.12 2.12
N PRO A 80 -6.32 -26.92 2.25
CA PRO A 80 -7.22 -27.96 2.78
C PRO A 80 -7.25 -29.25 1.94
N ALA A 81 -7.01 -29.16 0.63
CA ALA A 81 -6.97 -30.30 -0.28
C ALA A 81 -5.59 -30.96 -0.34
N LYS A 82 -4.53 -30.29 0.13
CA LYS A 82 -3.15 -30.79 0.18
C LYS A 82 -2.40 -30.20 1.38
N PRO A 83 -2.62 -30.70 2.61
CA PRO A 83 -2.10 -30.07 3.83
C PRO A 83 -0.58 -29.98 3.96
N SER A 84 0.19 -30.64 3.09
CA SER A 84 1.64 -30.50 3.00
C SER A 84 2.10 -29.23 2.27
N GLN A 85 1.17 -28.51 1.64
CA GLN A 85 1.40 -27.22 1.00
C GLN A 85 0.90 -26.13 1.95
N ASP A 86 1.85 -25.36 2.51
CA ASP A 86 1.62 -24.21 3.39
C ASP A 86 2.27 -23.00 2.70
N THR A 87 1.48 -22.31 1.88
CA THR A 87 1.91 -21.31 0.90
C THR A 87 0.84 -20.21 0.79
N ASP A 88 0.94 -19.34 -0.23
CA ASP A 88 -0.04 -18.30 -0.50
C ASP A 88 -1.41 -18.86 -0.84
N THR A 89 -2.33 -18.69 0.10
CA THR A 89 -3.76 -18.94 -0.03
C THR A 89 -4.54 -17.63 0.13
N ILE A 90 -5.79 -17.61 -0.27
CA ILE A 90 -6.69 -16.49 -0.02
C ILE A 90 -7.44 -16.72 1.28
N MET A 91 -7.19 -15.85 2.24
CA MET A 91 -7.81 -15.77 3.55
C MET A 91 -9.05 -14.90 3.51
N TYR A 92 -9.96 -15.08 4.48
CA TYR A 92 -11.15 -14.26 4.67
C TYR A 92 -11.36 -13.90 6.14
N GLU A 93 -11.81 -12.68 6.38
CA GLU A 93 -12.38 -12.23 7.65
C GLU A 93 -13.43 -11.14 7.40
N SER A 94 -14.45 -11.07 8.26
CA SER A 94 -15.39 -9.96 8.27
C SER A 94 -15.52 -9.34 9.64
N ILE A 95 -15.81 -8.05 9.65
CA ILE A 95 -15.96 -7.22 10.84
C ILE A 95 -17.32 -6.51 10.76
N ASP A 96 -18.16 -6.73 11.77
CA ASP A 96 -19.32 -5.87 12.03
C ASP A 96 -18.82 -4.59 12.74
N LEU A 97 -18.85 -3.46 12.04
CA LEU A 97 -18.33 -2.17 12.51
C LEU A 97 -19.17 -1.56 13.65
N VAL A 98 -20.40 -2.04 13.88
CA VAL A 98 -21.25 -1.57 14.97
C VAL A 98 -21.01 -2.42 16.22
N SER A 99 -21.01 -3.74 16.08
CA SER A 99 -20.89 -4.65 17.23
C SER A 99 -19.45 -5.05 17.55
N GLY A 100 -18.50 -4.79 16.65
CA GLY A 100 -17.12 -5.29 16.71
C GLY A 100 -16.99 -6.79 16.50
N LYS A 101 -18.04 -7.48 16.06
CA LYS A 101 -18.04 -8.94 15.91
C LYS A 101 -17.21 -9.32 14.68
N ARG A 102 -16.33 -10.30 14.85
CA ARG A 102 -15.49 -10.84 13.77
C ARG A 102 -15.91 -12.26 13.40
N VAL A 103 -15.77 -12.62 12.12
CA VAL A 103 -15.91 -13.98 11.59
C VAL A 103 -14.68 -14.27 10.72
N GLY A 104 -13.92 -15.32 11.06
CA GLY A 104 -12.59 -15.59 10.50
C GLY A 104 -11.47 -15.37 11.54
N PRO A 105 -10.19 -15.42 11.14
CA PRO A 105 -9.72 -15.67 9.78
C PRO A 105 -9.86 -17.14 9.35
N GLU A 106 -10.26 -17.40 8.11
CA GLU A 106 -10.32 -18.75 7.52
C GLU A 106 -9.83 -18.78 6.06
N VAL A 107 -9.43 -19.95 5.57
CA VAL A 107 -9.02 -20.12 4.16
C VAL A 107 -10.27 -20.12 3.29
N ALA A 108 -10.42 -19.09 2.45
CA ALA A 108 -11.54 -18.96 1.51
C ALA A 108 -11.25 -19.67 0.19
N LEU A 109 -10.03 -19.54 -0.34
CA LEU A 109 -9.63 -20.20 -1.58
C LEU A 109 -8.14 -20.57 -1.51
N ALA A 110 -7.82 -21.80 -1.92
CA ALA A 110 -6.44 -22.31 -1.96
C ALA A 110 -6.15 -22.90 -3.34
N GLU A 111 -4.90 -23.29 -3.57
CA GLU A 111 -4.39 -23.88 -4.80
C GLU A 111 -5.14 -25.16 -5.17
N THR A 112 -5.21 -25.48 -6.46
CA THR A 112 -5.84 -26.72 -6.93
C THR A 112 -4.78 -27.74 -7.37
N PRO A 113 -4.60 -28.86 -6.65
CA PRO A 113 -3.58 -29.86 -7.00
C PRO A 113 -3.70 -30.35 -8.44
N GLY A 114 -2.63 -30.20 -9.22
CA GLY A 114 -2.55 -30.62 -10.63
C GLY A 114 -3.21 -29.68 -11.65
N ALA A 115 -3.74 -28.54 -11.22
CA ALA A 115 -4.30 -27.52 -12.11
C ALA A 115 -3.28 -26.39 -12.43
N TRP A 116 -3.73 -25.40 -13.19
CA TRP A 116 -2.92 -24.24 -13.61
C TRP A 116 -2.57 -23.30 -12.44
N ASP A 117 -3.26 -23.38 -11.31
CA ASP A 117 -3.04 -22.60 -10.09
C ASP A 117 -2.58 -23.50 -8.92
N SER A 118 -1.75 -24.51 -9.24
CA SER A 118 -1.39 -25.56 -8.29
C SER A 118 -0.24 -25.21 -7.34
N ALA A 119 0.54 -24.16 -7.63
CA ALA A 119 1.65 -23.74 -6.78
C ALA A 119 1.27 -22.61 -5.83
N PHE A 120 0.58 -21.58 -6.33
CA PHE A 120 0.18 -20.43 -5.53
C PHE A 120 -1.15 -19.83 -6.00
N THR A 121 -1.90 -19.22 -5.08
CA THR A 121 -3.13 -18.46 -5.33
C THR A 121 -3.13 -17.16 -4.54
N CYS A 122 -3.13 -16.01 -5.22
CA CYS A 122 -2.98 -14.72 -4.56
C CYS A 122 -3.69 -13.56 -5.31
N ASN A 123 -3.40 -12.30 -4.95
CA ASN A 123 -3.99 -11.03 -5.38
C ASN A 123 -5.51 -11.14 -5.59
N PRO A 124 -6.28 -11.46 -4.53
CA PRO A 124 -7.72 -11.51 -4.65
C PRO A 124 -8.27 -10.12 -4.94
N GLN A 125 -9.24 -10.02 -5.83
CA GLN A 125 -10.19 -8.92 -5.89
C GLN A 125 -11.61 -9.45 -6.05
N VAL A 126 -12.49 -9.02 -5.15
CA VAL A 126 -13.88 -9.46 -5.09
C VAL A 126 -14.79 -8.39 -5.65
N VAL A 127 -15.79 -8.82 -6.43
CA VAL A 127 -16.87 -7.97 -6.92
C VAL A 127 -18.22 -8.68 -6.79
N GLN A 128 -19.24 -7.92 -6.44
CA GLN A 128 -20.64 -8.33 -6.41
C GLN A 128 -21.28 -8.20 -7.80
N GLY A 129 -22.32 -9.00 -8.02
CA GLY A 129 -23.07 -9.00 -9.26
C GLY A 129 -24.19 -10.03 -9.25
N LYS A 130 -24.68 -10.34 -10.45
CA LYS A 130 -25.61 -11.44 -10.69
C LYS A 130 -25.06 -12.31 -11.81
N PHE A 131 -24.17 -13.24 -11.45
CA PHE A 131 -23.48 -14.12 -12.38
C PHE A 131 -24.34 -15.34 -12.68
N SER A 132 -24.98 -15.38 -13.86
CA SER A 132 -25.90 -16.45 -14.22
C SER A 132 -25.17 -17.62 -14.90
N ASN A 133 -25.19 -18.78 -14.25
CA ASN A 133 -24.60 -20.03 -14.73
C ASN A 133 -23.14 -19.91 -15.23
N PRO A 134 -22.24 -19.18 -14.52
CA PRO A 134 -20.88 -18.97 -15.02
C PRO A 134 -20.05 -20.26 -15.04
N LEU A 135 -20.44 -21.27 -14.27
CA LEU A 135 -19.76 -22.56 -14.16
C LEU A 135 -20.43 -23.69 -14.95
N GLY A 136 -21.54 -23.41 -15.65
CA GLY A 136 -22.32 -24.45 -16.32
C GLY A 136 -23.11 -25.39 -15.38
N ASP A 137 -23.22 -25.06 -14.08
CA ASP A 137 -23.90 -25.87 -13.05
C ASP A 137 -25.36 -25.48 -12.79
N GLY A 138 -25.90 -24.56 -13.58
CA GLY A 138 -27.27 -24.05 -13.49
C GLY A 138 -27.52 -23.04 -12.37
N GLN A 139 -26.49 -22.66 -11.60
CA GLN A 139 -26.63 -21.77 -10.45
C GLN A 139 -26.36 -20.31 -10.78
N THR A 140 -26.91 -19.41 -9.96
CA THR A 140 -26.57 -17.98 -9.99
C THR A 140 -25.74 -17.63 -8.75
N TYR A 141 -24.75 -16.77 -8.94
CA TYR A 141 -23.81 -16.35 -7.90
C TYR A 141 -23.86 -14.84 -7.65
N THR A 142 -23.65 -14.43 -6.41
CA THR A 142 -23.62 -13.03 -5.96
C THR A 142 -22.22 -12.43 -6.08
N TYR A 143 -21.17 -13.21 -5.89
CA TYR A 143 -19.79 -12.75 -5.89
C TYR A 143 -18.97 -13.45 -6.98
N ALA A 144 -18.04 -12.70 -7.56
CA ALA A 144 -16.90 -13.20 -8.32
C ALA A 144 -15.61 -12.74 -7.61
N LEU A 145 -14.67 -13.67 -7.41
CA LEU A 145 -13.33 -13.41 -6.92
C LEU A 145 -12.36 -13.65 -8.07
N TYR A 146 -11.76 -12.59 -8.56
CA TYR A 146 -10.64 -12.67 -9.51
C TYR A 146 -9.35 -12.81 -8.71
N TYR A 147 -8.48 -13.70 -9.15
CA TYR A 147 -7.26 -14.03 -8.42
C TYR A 147 -6.15 -14.43 -9.37
N VAL A 148 -4.92 -14.28 -8.91
CA VAL A 148 -3.72 -14.69 -9.64
C VAL A 148 -3.34 -16.10 -9.23
N GLY A 149 -3.00 -16.94 -10.20
CA GLY A 149 -2.53 -18.30 -9.97
C GLY A 149 -1.39 -18.69 -10.91
N THR A 150 -0.59 -19.65 -10.45
CA THR A 150 0.50 -20.22 -11.25
C THR A 150 0.73 -21.69 -10.88
N PRO A 151 1.18 -22.54 -11.82
CA PRO A 151 1.62 -23.90 -11.52
C PRO A 151 3.11 -23.94 -11.17
N ASN A 152 3.82 -22.81 -11.32
CA ASN A 152 5.28 -22.74 -11.19
C ASN A 152 5.66 -22.40 -9.74
N GLY A 153 6.34 -23.32 -9.05
CA GLY A 153 6.84 -23.08 -7.68
C GLY A 153 7.92 -21.99 -7.58
N GLY A 154 8.46 -21.52 -8.70
CA GLY A 154 9.35 -20.35 -8.77
C GLY A 154 8.60 -19.03 -8.97
N GLY A 155 7.30 -19.10 -9.25
CA GLY A 155 6.44 -17.94 -9.21
C GLY A 155 6.26 -17.11 -10.48
N GLY A 156 6.64 -17.69 -11.60
CA GLY A 156 6.43 -17.08 -12.91
C GLY A 156 5.22 -17.64 -13.64
N GLY A 157 4.92 -17.09 -14.82
CA GLY A 157 3.81 -17.53 -15.66
C GLY A 157 2.45 -17.31 -15.02
N ASN A 158 2.27 -16.17 -14.35
CA ASN A 158 1.05 -15.85 -13.65
C ASN A 158 -0.10 -15.59 -14.61
N ALA A 159 -1.27 -16.14 -14.27
CA ALA A 159 -2.52 -15.98 -15.00
C ALA A 159 -3.62 -15.57 -14.02
N ILE A 160 -4.68 -14.93 -14.53
CA ILE A 160 -5.84 -14.54 -13.72
C ILE A 160 -6.95 -15.56 -13.89
N GLY A 161 -7.43 -16.10 -12.77
CA GLY A 161 -8.60 -16.96 -12.65
C GLY A 161 -9.79 -16.25 -12.05
N VAL A 162 -10.92 -16.96 -11.99
CA VAL A 162 -12.13 -16.49 -11.29
C VAL A 162 -12.79 -17.63 -10.52
N ALA A 163 -13.33 -17.31 -9.36
CA ALA A 163 -14.19 -18.19 -8.58
C ALA A 163 -15.49 -17.48 -8.19
N PHE A 164 -16.56 -18.24 -7.99
CA PHE A 164 -17.89 -17.68 -7.68
C PHE A 164 -18.41 -18.14 -6.33
N SER A 165 -19.13 -17.26 -5.64
CA SER A 165 -19.68 -17.51 -4.31
C SER A 165 -21.03 -16.81 -4.09
N ASN A 166 -21.80 -17.28 -3.10
CA ASN A 166 -23.01 -16.64 -2.60
C ASN A 166 -22.87 -16.11 -1.17
N ASP A 167 -21.82 -16.51 -0.44
CA ASP A 167 -21.55 -16.10 0.94
C ASP A 167 -20.22 -15.33 1.09
N GLY A 168 -19.38 -15.30 0.05
CA GLY A 168 -18.05 -14.70 0.07
C GLY A 168 -16.99 -15.57 0.76
N ILE A 169 -17.33 -16.77 1.23
CA ILE A 169 -16.45 -17.65 2.01
C ILE A 169 -16.21 -18.95 1.24
N SER A 170 -17.29 -19.54 0.73
CA SER A 170 -17.29 -20.79 -0.01
C SER A 170 -17.23 -20.50 -1.51
N TRP A 171 -16.10 -20.82 -2.14
CA TRP A 171 -15.85 -20.47 -3.55
C TRP A 171 -15.82 -21.70 -4.46
N LYS A 172 -16.39 -21.56 -5.66
CA LYS A 172 -16.27 -22.53 -6.75
C LYS A 172 -15.50 -21.92 -7.92
N LYS A 173 -14.35 -22.52 -8.25
CA LYS A 173 -13.46 -22.05 -9.32
C LYS A 173 -14.02 -22.34 -10.71
N TYR A 174 -13.81 -21.40 -11.62
CA TYR A 174 -13.82 -21.68 -13.05
C TYR A 174 -12.54 -22.45 -13.41
N SER A 175 -12.64 -23.45 -14.29
CA SER A 175 -11.58 -24.46 -14.47
C SER A 175 -10.33 -23.96 -15.20
N SER A 176 -10.41 -22.82 -15.87
CA SER A 176 -9.36 -22.28 -16.73
C SER A 176 -9.08 -20.81 -16.38
N PRO A 177 -7.86 -20.30 -16.63
CA PRO A 177 -7.61 -18.88 -16.48
C PRO A 177 -8.51 -18.07 -17.41
N VAL A 178 -9.04 -16.95 -16.91
CA VAL A 178 -9.88 -16.00 -17.66
C VAL A 178 -9.02 -14.95 -18.39
N ILE A 179 -7.82 -14.68 -17.87
CA ILE A 179 -6.73 -14.01 -18.59
C ILE A 179 -5.51 -14.93 -18.51
N PRO A 180 -5.03 -15.49 -19.63
CA PRO A 180 -3.87 -16.38 -19.63
C PRO A 180 -2.57 -15.61 -19.37
N ALA A 181 -1.54 -16.32 -18.92
CA ALA A 181 -0.20 -15.77 -18.83
C ALA A 181 0.30 -15.31 -20.20
N THR A 182 0.89 -14.12 -20.24
CA THR A 182 1.52 -13.52 -21.43
C THR A 182 2.95 -13.98 -21.61
N SER A 183 3.65 -14.26 -20.51
CA SER A 183 5.04 -14.73 -20.49
C SER A 183 5.26 -15.85 -19.48
N ASN A 184 6.43 -16.50 -19.54
CA ASN A 184 6.91 -17.42 -18.49
C ASN A 184 7.66 -16.68 -17.37
N GLU A 185 7.86 -15.37 -17.50
CA GLU A 185 8.43 -14.51 -16.46
C GLU A 185 7.36 -14.16 -15.44
N TYR A 186 7.02 -12.88 -15.22
CA TYR A 186 5.95 -12.55 -14.29
C TYR A 186 4.56 -12.96 -14.84
N GLY A 187 4.22 -12.60 -16.07
CA GLY A 187 2.90 -12.84 -16.66
C GLY A 187 1.92 -11.71 -16.32
N VAL A 188 0.68 -12.05 -15.96
CA VAL A 188 -0.37 -11.07 -15.61
C VAL A 188 -0.76 -11.16 -14.13
N ALA A 189 -1.09 -10.02 -13.52
CA ALA A 189 -1.42 -9.96 -12.10
C ALA A 189 -2.29 -8.73 -11.72
N GLN A 190 -2.51 -8.53 -10.41
CA GLN A 190 -3.28 -7.42 -9.80
C GLN A 190 -4.60 -7.13 -10.55
N PRO A 191 -5.52 -8.12 -10.63
CA PRO A 191 -6.81 -7.91 -11.26
C PRO A 191 -7.60 -6.85 -10.49
N VAL A 192 -8.33 -5.97 -11.18
CA VAL A 192 -9.22 -4.95 -10.61
C VAL A 192 -10.56 -5.02 -11.36
N PRO A 193 -11.55 -5.76 -10.83
CA PRO A 193 -12.85 -5.93 -11.48
C PRO A 193 -13.80 -4.75 -11.19
N TYR A 194 -14.50 -4.29 -12.22
CA TYR A 194 -15.52 -3.25 -12.14
C TYR A 194 -16.84 -3.76 -12.74
N ASN A 195 -17.93 -3.69 -11.95
CA ASN A 195 -19.27 -4.15 -12.34
C ASN A 195 -20.26 -2.98 -12.39
N SER A 196 -20.17 -2.21 -13.47
CA SER A 196 -21.01 -1.01 -13.67
C SER A 196 -22.52 -1.25 -13.70
N ASP A 197 -22.99 -2.46 -14.01
CA ASP A 197 -24.42 -2.76 -14.19
C ASP A 197 -25.02 -3.64 -13.09
N GLY A 198 -24.20 -4.08 -12.13
CA GLY A 198 -24.57 -4.98 -11.05
C GLY A 198 -25.02 -6.37 -11.53
N ARG A 199 -24.72 -6.75 -12.78
CA ARG A 199 -25.07 -8.05 -13.36
C ARG A 199 -23.80 -8.87 -13.51
N GLN A 200 -23.56 -9.46 -14.68
CA GLN A 200 -22.46 -10.36 -14.95
C GLN A 200 -21.38 -9.73 -15.85
N ALA A 201 -21.64 -8.53 -16.39
CA ALA A 201 -20.68 -7.85 -17.25
C ALA A 201 -19.58 -7.23 -16.38
N ILE A 202 -18.32 -7.52 -16.70
CA ILE A 202 -17.16 -7.05 -15.94
C ILE A 202 -16.23 -6.30 -16.89
N THR A 203 -15.81 -5.12 -16.48
CA THR A 203 -14.57 -4.51 -16.97
C THR A 203 -13.47 -4.87 -15.99
N LEU A 204 -12.46 -5.59 -16.45
CA LEU A 204 -11.32 -6.01 -15.65
C LEU A 204 -10.12 -5.17 -16.06
N PHE A 205 -9.51 -4.50 -15.11
CA PHE A 205 -8.19 -3.94 -15.30
C PHE A 205 -7.14 -4.86 -14.67
N TYR A 206 -5.93 -4.91 -15.23
CA TYR A 206 -4.88 -5.77 -14.70
C TYR A 206 -3.49 -5.33 -15.15
N GLU A 207 -2.48 -5.78 -14.42
CA GLU A 207 -1.06 -5.61 -14.74
C GLU A 207 -0.59 -6.73 -15.68
N ASP A 208 0.18 -6.37 -16.70
CA ASP A 208 0.83 -7.28 -17.64
C ASP A 208 2.31 -6.93 -17.72
N GLY A 209 3.16 -7.85 -17.27
CA GLY A 209 4.61 -7.64 -17.13
C GLY A 209 5.44 -8.00 -18.37
N ASP A 210 4.84 -8.12 -19.57
CA ASP A 210 5.56 -8.48 -20.80
C ASP A 210 5.19 -7.55 -21.99
N PRO A 211 6.16 -6.87 -22.63
CA PRO A 211 7.61 -6.84 -22.34
C PRO A 211 8.03 -5.83 -21.25
N GLU A 212 7.10 -4.99 -20.82
CA GLU A 212 7.27 -3.96 -19.80
C GLU A 212 6.01 -3.96 -18.94
N ASP A 213 6.10 -3.49 -17.68
CA ASP A 213 4.96 -3.42 -16.78
C ASP A 213 3.94 -2.40 -17.29
N VAL A 214 2.84 -2.90 -17.85
CA VAL A 214 1.73 -2.10 -18.38
C VAL A 214 0.41 -2.48 -17.75
N HIS A 215 -0.55 -1.56 -17.83
CA HIS A 215 -1.90 -1.75 -17.30
C HIS A 215 -2.89 -1.86 -18.46
N ARG A 216 -3.76 -2.87 -18.42
CA ARG A 216 -4.68 -3.18 -19.51
C ARG A 216 -6.12 -3.20 -19.04
N GLU A 217 -7.02 -2.80 -19.92
CA GLU A 217 -8.44 -3.11 -19.82
C GLU A 217 -8.75 -4.43 -20.54
N ALA A 218 -9.66 -5.23 -19.99
CA ALA A 218 -10.36 -6.30 -20.67
C ALA A 218 -11.85 -6.29 -20.30
N VAL A 219 -12.72 -6.65 -21.23
CA VAL A 219 -14.17 -6.61 -21.01
C VAL A 219 -14.80 -7.98 -21.21
N SER A 220 -15.75 -8.33 -20.36
CA SER A 220 -16.53 -9.56 -20.44
C SER A 220 -18.02 -9.27 -20.28
N SER A 221 -18.85 -9.97 -21.05
CA SER A 221 -20.31 -9.92 -20.91
C SER A 221 -20.87 -10.99 -19.98
N ASP A 222 -20.05 -11.91 -19.48
CA ASP A 222 -20.46 -13.04 -18.64
C ASP A 222 -19.56 -13.28 -17.42
N GLY A 223 -18.52 -12.45 -17.26
CA GLY A 223 -17.57 -12.51 -16.16
C GLY A 223 -16.49 -13.58 -16.32
N VAL A 224 -16.51 -14.37 -17.40
CA VAL A 224 -15.54 -15.47 -17.63
C VAL A 224 -14.82 -15.37 -18.97
N HIS A 225 -15.48 -14.89 -20.03
CA HIS A 225 -14.86 -14.74 -21.34
C HIS A 225 -14.49 -13.28 -21.60
N PHE A 226 -13.21 -12.98 -21.54
CA PHE A 226 -12.69 -11.62 -21.69
C PHE A 226 -12.17 -11.33 -23.10
N LYS A 227 -12.49 -10.13 -23.58
CA LYS A 227 -11.86 -9.52 -24.75
C LYS A 227 -10.86 -8.47 -24.25
N ILE A 228 -9.58 -8.67 -24.58
CA ILE A 228 -8.52 -7.72 -24.23
C ILE A 228 -8.74 -6.40 -24.99
N GLY A 229 -8.68 -5.30 -24.23
CA GLY A 229 -8.88 -3.93 -24.65
C GLY A 229 -7.58 -3.14 -24.75
N SER A 230 -7.66 -1.84 -24.44
CA SER A 230 -6.55 -0.89 -24.61
C SER A 230 -5.66 -0.82 -23.37
N LEU A 231 -4.47 -0.23 -23.54
CA LEU A 231 -3.63 0.17 -22.42
C LEU A 231 -4.25 1.34 -21.67
N LEU A 232 -4.09 1.34 -20.35
CA LEU A 232 -4.29 2.53 -19.54
C LEU A 232 -3.16 3.52 -19.82
N THR A 233 -3.47 4.80 -19.80
CA THR A 233 -2.45 5.84 -20.00
C THR A 233 -1.49 5.90 -18.81
N THR A 234 -0.23 6.20 -19.07
CA THR A 234 0.77 6.56 -18.05
C THR A 234 1.02 8.06 -17.99
N ASN A 235 0.32 8.86 -18.81
CA ASN A 235 0.48 10.31 -18.82
C ASN A 235 0.18 10.87 -17.42
N GLY A 236 1.06 11.71 -16.87
CA GLY A 236 0.88 12.33 -15.54
C GLY A 236 1.32 11.46 -14.35
N LEU A 237 1.68 10.19 -14.56
CA LEU A 237 2.35 9.42 -13.51
C LEU A 237 3.74 10.01 -13.25
N ASN A 238 4.03 10.29 -11.98
CA ASN A 238 5.31 10.82 -11.52
C ASN A 238 5.89 9.86 -10.47
N LEU A 239 6.01 8.60 -10.85
CA LEU A 239 6.48 7.56 -9.96
C LEU A 239 7.98 7.71 -9.75
N VAL A 240 8.43 7.43 -8.53
CA VAL A 240 9.85 7.34 -8.17
C VAL A 240 10.52 6.10 -8.82
N SER A 241 9.69 5.19 -9.37
CA SER A 241 10.09 3.98 -10.09
C SER A 241 9.90 4.16 -11.59
N ASP A 242 10.81 3.59 -12.39
CA ASP A 242 10.69 3.46 -13.85
C ASP A 242 9.68 2.39 -14.29
N HIS A 243 9.19 1.59 -13.34
CA HIS A 243 8.17 0.57 -13.51
C HIS A 243 6.87 0.95 -12.80
N PRO A 244 5.76 1.20 -13.52
CA PRO A 244 4.55 1.75 -12.92
C PRO A 244 3.63 0.67 -12.33
N THR A 245 4.14 -0.24 -11.51
CA THR A 245 3.30 -1.31 -10.97
C THR A 245 2.26 -0.78 -10.00
N TRP A 246 1.10 -1.43 -9.94
CA TRP A 246 -0.01 -0.96 -9.13
C TRP A 246 -0.50 -1.99 -8.11
N ALA A 247 -1.44 -1.58 -7.27
CA ALA A 247 -2.04 -2.45 -6.26
C ALA A 247 -3.54 -2.61 -6.47
N ASP A 248 -4.26 -1.51 -6.59
CA ASP A 248 -5.71 -1.50 -6.72
C ASP A 248 -6.20 -0.19 -7.37
N MET A 249 -7.43 -0.21 -7.88
CA MET A 249 -8.11 0.96 -8.44
C MET A 249 -9.62 0.86 -8.23
N ALA A 250 -10.29 1.99 -8.00
CA ALA A 250 -11.74 2.04 -7.84
C ALA A 250 -12.33 3.30 -8.45
N PHE A 251 -13.57 3.21 -8.94
CA PHE A 251 -14.27 4.34 -9.54
C PHE A 251 -14.99 5.17 -8.48
N ASN A 252 -14.86 6.48 -8.53
CA ASN A 252 -15.67 7.37 -7.70
C ASN A 252 -16.86 7.90 -8.50
N THR A 253 -18.05 7.37 -8.22
CA THR A 253 -19.29 7.82 -8.87
C THR A 253 -19.67 9.26 -8.50
N ALA A 254 -19.16 9.80 -7.39
CA ALA A 254 -19.49 11.14 -6.93
C ALA A 254 -18.82 12.24 -7.76
N ASP A 255 -17.60 12.02 -8.26
CA ASP A 255 -16.84 13.01 -9.03
C ASP A 255 -16.47 12.56 -10.46
N GLY A 256 -16.66 11.28 -10.80
CA GLY A 256 -16.36 10.74 -12.12
C GLY A 256 -14.89 10.41 -12.37
N TYR A 257 -14.10 10.23 -11.31
CA TYR A 257 -12.68 9.88 -11.39
C TYR A 257 -12.43 8.43 -11.01
N TRP A 258 -11.44 7.81 -11.67
CA TRP A 258 -10.75 6.64 -11.13
C TRP A 258 -9.72 7.07 -10.12
N TYR A 259 -9.64 6.34 -9.01
CA TYR A 259 -8.60 6.45 -8.00
C TYR A 259 -7.75 5.19 -8.03
N ALA A 260 -6.44 5.33 -8.20
CA ALA A 260 -5.52 4.21 -8.33
C ALA A 260 -4.34 4.33 -7.38
N LEU A 261 -3.87 3.19 -6.90
CA LEU A 261 -2.71 3.06 -6.00
C LEU A 261 -1.55 2.47 -6.78
N TYR A 262 -0.51 3.27 -7.01
CA TYR A 262 0.72 2.85 -7.67
C TYR A 262 1.83 2.62 -6.65
N ASN A 263 2.56 1.52 -6.77
CA ASN A 263 3.62 1.19 -5.83
C ASN A 263 4.86 2.06 -6.09
N LEU A 264 5.59 2.37 -5.03
CA LEU A 264 6.98 2.84 -5.16
C LEU A 264 7.90 1.64 -5.46
N GLY A 265 9.19 1.91 -5.70
CA GLY A 265 10.20 0.86 -5.84
C GLY A 265 10.66 0.28 -4.49
N GLY A 266 11.48 -0.76 -4.54
CA GLY A 266 12.28 -1.17 -3.37
C GLY A 266 13.54 -0.31 -3.24
N ARG A 267 14.09 -0.21 -2.04
CA ARG A 267 15.37 0.47 -1.79
C ARG A 267 16.53 -0.31 -2.41
N ALA A 268 17.58 0.40 -2.81
CA ALA A 268 18.80 -0.24 -3.29
C ALA A 268 19.40 -1.11 -2.19
N THR A 269 19.75 -2.37 -2.51
CA THR A 269 20.25 -3.34 -1.51
C THR A 269 21.55 -2.89 -0.83
N SER A 270 22.32 -2.02 -1.47
CA SER A 270 23.50 -1.39 -0.86
C SER A 270 23.16 -0.49 0.34
N THR A 271 21.94 0.01 0.42
CA THR A 271 21.46 0.92 1.48
C THR A 271 20.78 0.17 2.64
N THR A 272 20.40 -1.09 2.42
CA THR A 272 19.70 -1.96 3.40
C THR A 272 20.61 -3.08 3.93
N GLY A 273 21.93 -2.87 3.91
CA GLY A 273 22.90 -3.86 4.39
C GLY A 273 22.97 -5.15 3.57
N GLY A 274 22.57 -5.10 2.30
CA GLY A 274 22.51 -6.25 1.39
C GLY A 274 21.20 -7.04 1.46
N ILE A 275 20.21 -6.59 2.25
CA ILE A 275 18.91 -7.25 2.38
C ILE A 275 17.99 -6.75 1.27
N MET A 276 17.51 -7.68 0.44
CA MET A 276 16.47 -7.39 -0.53
C MET A 276 15.12 -7.24 0.20
N GLU A 277 14.45 -6.12 -0.01
CA GLU A 277 13.12 -5.90 0.54
C GLU A 277 12.09 -6.81 -0.13
N TYR A 278 11.20 -7.39 0.67
CA TYR A 278 10.10 -8.22 0.17
C TYR A 278 8.90 -7.40 -0.30
N GLY A 279 8.77 -6.16 0.16
CA GLY A 279 7.71 -5.23 -0.19
C GLY A 279 8.28 -3.84 -0.36
N GLN A 280 7.60 -3.01 -1.14
CA GLN A 280 8.07 -1.65 -1.40
C GLN A 280 7.85 -0.78 -0.17
N TRP A 281 8.65 0.28 -0.06
CA TRP A 281 8.62 1.17 1.09
C TRP A 281 7.48 2.19 1.05
N GLY A 282 6.67 2.20 -0.01
CA GLY A 282 5.52 3.09 -0.15
C GLY A 282 4.69 2.86 -1.41
N PHE A 283 3.64 3.66 -1.53
CA PHE A 283 2.77 3.76 -2.69
C PHE A 283 2.22 5.19 -2.81
N GLN A 284 1.66 5.51 -3.98
CA GLN A 284 1.10 6.82 -4.31
C GLN A 284 -0.36 6.69 -4.76
N LEU A 285 -1.21 7.54 -4.21
CA LEU A 285 -2.59 7.69 -4.63
C LEU A 285 -2.68 8.69 -5.79
N TYR A 286 -3.26 8.24 -6.89
CA TYR A 286 -3.55 9.07 -8.06
C TYR A 286 -5.04 9.09 -8.37
N ARG A 287 -5.45 10.08 -9.17
CA ARG A 287 -6.76 10.06 -9.84
C ARG A 287 -6.71 10.50 -11.30
N ILE A 288 -7.67 10.02 -12.10
CA ILE A 288 -7.85 10.44 -13.51
C ILE A 288 -9.34 10.43 -13.90
N PRO A 289 -9.83 11.37 -14.73
CA PRO A 289 -11.20 11.31 -15.23
C PRO A 289 -11.45 10.03 -16.05
N GLN A 290 -12.64 9.43 -15.90
CA GLN A 290 -13.04 8.24 -16.68
C GLN A 290 -12.82 8.40 -18.19
N ALA A 291 -13.12 9.57 -18.74
CA ALA A 291 -13.00 9.84 -20.17
C ALA A 291 -11.55 9.82 -20.67
N ASP A 292 -10.59 9.99 -19.76
CA ASP A 292 -9.17 10.15 -20.06
C ASP A 292 -8.33 8.92 -19.67
N LEU A 293 -8.90 7.95 -18.95
CA LEU A 293 -8.20 6.73 -18.48
C LEU A 293 -7.43 5.99 -19.60
N LEU A 294 -8.04 5.86 -20.78
CA LEU A 294 -7.45 5.13 -21.92
C LEU A 294 -6.78 6.03 -22.96
N ILE A 295 -7.08 7.34 -22.96
CA ILE A 295 -6.60 8.27 -23.99
C ILE A 295 -5.52 9.24 -23.49
N GLY A 296 -5.44 9.45 -22.17
CA GLY A 296 -4.44 10.31 -21.54
C GLY A 296 -4.51 11.78 -21.92
N LYS A 297 -5.68 12.32 -22.29
CA LYS A 297 -5.79 13.75 -22.64
C LYS A 297 -5.51 14.65 -21.44
N THR A 298 -6.09 14.32 -20.28
CA THR A 298 -5.54 14.75 -18.99
C THR A 298 -4.69 13.61 -18.44
N GLY A 299 -3.54 13.95 -17.85
CA GLY A 299 -2.75 12.95 -17.13
C GLY A 299 -3.36 12.60 -15.78
N TRP A 300 -2.84 11.53 -15.18
CA TRP A 300 -3.02 11.21 -13.77
C TRP A 300 -2.58 12.40 -12.91
N GLN A 301 -3.36 12.65 -11.85
CA GLN A 301 -3.04 13.64 -10.83
C GLN A 301 -2.63 12.90 -9.56
N GLU A 302 -1.38 13.10 -9.12
CA GLU A 302 -0.92 12.64 -7.82
C GLU A 302 -1.68 13.39 -6.70
N LEU A 303 -2.14 12.65 -5.69
CA LEU A 303 -2.89 13.20 -4.56
C LEU A 303 -2.08 13.12 -3.26
N LYS A 304 -1.40 11.99 -3.02
CA LYS A 304 -0.64 11.74 -1.80
C LYS A 304 0.28 10.53 -1.93
N THR A 305 1.46 10.62 -1.32
CA THR A 305 2.36 9.48 -1.07
C THR A 305 2.13 8.92 0.33
N PHE A 306 2.10 7.59 0.44
CA PHE A 306 2.06 6.85 1.68
C PHE A 306 3.28 5.93 1.74
N ASP A 307 4.19 6.19 2.66
CA ASP A 307 5.49 5.54 2.71
C ASP A 307 6.01 5.38 4.15
N THR A 308 7.21 4.81 4.31
CA THR A 308 7.83 4.62 5.63
C THR A 308 7.95 5.92 6.42
N ASN A 309 8.14 7.08 5.77
CA ASN A 309 8.15 8.36 6.46
C ASN A 309 6.77 8.66 7.09
N LEU A 310 5.69 8.50 6.31
CA LEU A 310 4.34 8.75 6.80
C LEU A 310 3.86 7.72 7.83
N THR A 311 4.08 6.43 7.56
CA THR A 311 3.47 5.33 8.32
C THR A 311 4.34 4.84 9.49
N GLY A 312 5.65 5.05 9.41
CA GLY A 312 6.63 4.51 10.36
C GLY A 312 6.93 3.01 10.18
N TYR A 313 6.32 2.38 9.18
CA TYR A 313 6.55 0.96 8.86
C TYR A 313 7.52 0.81 7.70
N GLU A 314 8.43 -0.16 7.79
CA GLU A 314 9.50 -0.37 6.81
C GLU A 314 8.96 -0.74 5.41
N SER A 315 7.95 -1.59 5.35
CA SER A 315 7.24 -1.98 4.13
C SER A 315 5.81 -1.47 4.14
N ASN A 316 5.35 -0.97 2.99
CA ASN A 316 4.03 -0.41 2.73
C ASN A 316 3.54 -0.93 1.37
N PHE A 317 3.12 -2.19 1.36
CA PHE A 317 3.03 -3.03 0.17
C PHE A 317 1.60 -3.29 -0.30
N LEU A 318 1.38 -3.30 -1.62
CA LEU A 318 0.15 -3.68 -2.33
C LEU A 318 -1.15 -3.36 -1.55
N PRO A 319 -1.50 -2.08 -1.37
CA PRO A 319 -2.73 -1.70 -0.68
C PRO A 319 -4.01 -2.00 -1.48
N GLY A 320 -5.11 -2.26 -0.76
CA GLY A 320 -6.46 -2.31 -1.30
C GLY A 320 -7.27 -1.04 -0.99
N LEU A 321 -8.20 -0.64 -1.85
CA LEU A 321 -9.16 0.43 -1.61
C LEU A 321 -10.42 -0.13 -0.94
N LEU A 322 -11.07 0.68 -0.09
CA LEU A 322 -12.43 0.34 0.36
C LEU A 322 -13.43 0.57 -0.77
N GLN A 323 -14.18 -0.47 -1.13
CA GLN A 323 -15.13 -0.41 -2.24
C GLN A 323 -16.59 -0.66 -1.80
N ASP A 324 -17.55 -0.06 -2.51
CA ASP A 324 -18.88 -0.65 -2.64
C ASP A 324 -18.74 -1.93 -3.47
N GLY A 325 -19.63 -2.90 -3.33
CA GLY A 325 -19.42 -4.22 -3.92
C GLY A 325 -19.25 -4.24 -5.44
N TYR A 326 -19.39 -3.13 -6.16
CA TYR A 326 -19.37 -3.08 -7.62
C TYR A 326 -18.09 -2.51 -8.22
N GLY A 327 -17.04 -2.29 -7.41
CA GLY A 327 -15.79 -1.71 -7.88
C GLY A 327 -15.74 -0.18 -7.78
N ASN A 328 -16.70 0.44 -7.11
CA ASN A 328 -16.66 1.88 -6.82
C ASN A 328 -16.05 2.11 -5.44
N LEU A 329 -15.41 3.26 -5.24
CA LEU A 329 -15.01 3.71 -3.90
C LEU A 329 -16.23 3.75 -2.98
N TYR A 330 -16.09 3.18 -1.78
CA TYR A 330 -17.15 3.23 -0.78
C TYR A 330 -17.42 4.67 -0.35
N GLN A 331 -18.69 5.09 -0.43
CA GLN A 331 -19.11 6.45 -0.12
C GLN A 331 -19.79 6.51 1.26
N ASP A 332 -19.10 7.07 2.24
CA ASP A 332 -19.66 7.39 3.56
C ASP A 332 -20.18 8.83 3.68
N GLY A 333 -20.08 9.60 2.59
CA GLY A 333 -20.46 11.01 2.51
C GLY A 333 -19.37 12.00 2.92
N SER A 334 -18.23 11.54 3.45
CA SER A 334 -17.09 12.40 3.81
C SER A 334 -16.15 12.70 2.64
N GLY A 335 -16.20 11.88 1.58
CA GLY A 335 -15.24 11.90 0.48
C GLY A 335 -13.89 11.28 0.83
N THR A 336 -13.75 10.68 2.02
CA THR A 336 -12.54 10.00 2.45
C THR A 336 -12.34 8.70 1.68
N VAL A 337 -11.16 8.54 1.11
CA VAL A 337 -10.66 7.30 0.52
C VAL A 337 -9.97 6.51 1.62
N GLN A 338 -10.54 5.37 1.99
CA GLN A 338 -9.92 4.41 2.91
C GLN A 338 -9.06 3.41 2.16
N ILE A 339 -7.85 3.20 2.64
CA ILE A 339 -6.81 2.42 1.98
C ILE A 339 -6.25 1.42 2.99
N PHE A 340 -6.15 0.15 2.61
CA PHE A 340 -5.72 -0.96 3.43
C PHE A 340 -4.37 -1.50 2.93
N PRO A 341 -3.24 -0.87 3.31
CA PRO A 341 -1.91 -1.33 2.97
C PRO A 341 -1.48 -2.57 3.76
N SER A 342 -0.61 -3.36 3.15
CA SER A 342 0.10 -4.45 3.82
C SER A 342 1.37 -3.87 4.44
N PHE A 343 1.45 -3.80 5.77
CA PHE A 343 2.60 -3.26 6.49
C PHE A 343 3.45 -4.37 7.06
N SER A 344 4.76 -4.18 7.08
CA SER A 344 5.60 -4.87 8.06
C SER A 344 5.30 -4.24 9.43
N ASN A 345 4.44 -4.86 10.23
CA ASN A 345 3.83 -4.31 11.43
C ASN A 345 4.78 -4.30 12.65
N VAL A 346 6.01 -3.89 12.40
CA VAL A 346 7.04 -3.51 13.38
C VAL A 346 7.43 -2.09 13.00
N GLN A 347 7.13 -1.13 13.87
CA GLN A 347 7.57 0.25 13.65
C GLN A 347 9.09 0.32 13.79
N VAL A 348 9.71 1.03 12.85
CA VAL A 348 11.16 1.22 12.81
C VAL A 348 11.57 2.10 13.99
N ALA A 349 12.51 1.63 14.81
CA ALA A 349 13.00 2.45 15.90
C ALA A 349 13.87 3.60 15.36
N TRP A 350 13.83 4.76 16.01
CA TRP A 350 14.47 5.97 15.49
C TRP A 350 15.99 5.83 15.27
N ASP A 351 16.67 5.03 16.11
CA ASP A 351 18.11 4.75 16.07
C ASP A 351 18.45 3.42 15.39
N GLU A 352 17.46 2.76 14.80
CA GLU A 352 17.63 1.48 14.15
C GLU A 352 18.48 1.60 12.89
N SER A 353 19.45 0.69 12.69
CA SER A 353 20.23 0.71 11.46
C SER A 353 19.37 0.29 10.26
N PRO A 354 19.62 0.82 9.04
CA PRO A 354 18.94 0.38 7.81
C PRO A 354 18.93 -1.14 7.62
N THR A 355 20.02 -1.83 7.98
CA THR A 355 20.10 -3.30 7.92
C THR A 355 19.13 -3.97 8.90
N SER A 356 19.00 -3.43 10.11
CA SER A 356 18.09 -3.96 11.13
C SER A 356 16.64 -3.75 10.71
N ALA A 357 16.29 -2.55 10.24
CA ALA A 357 14.94 -2.22 9.78
C ALA A 357 14.51 -3.16 8.64
N ALA A 358 15.39 -3.35 7.64
CA ALA A 358 15.14 -4.28 6.54
C ALA A 358 15.03 -5.75 7.00
N ALA A 359 15.77 -6.16 8.02
CA ALA A 359 15.68 -7.51 8.58
C ALA A 359 14.37 -7.76 9.35
N ASP A 360 13.88 -6.73 10.05
CA ASP A 360 12.64 -6.78 10.82
C ASP A 360 11.38 -6.64 9.93
N ALA A 361 11.53 -6.15 8.71
CA ALA A 361 10.49 -6.12 7.68
C ALA A 361 10.18 -7.46 7.01
N LYS A 362 10.58 -8.58 7.64
CA LYS A 362 10.29 -9.93 7.16
C LYS A 362 8.79 -10.19 7.03
N LEU A 363 8.45 -11.06 6.09
CA LEU A 363 7.07 -11.43 5.74
C LEU A 363 6.21 -11.88 6.93
N THR A 364 6.77 -12.59 7.92
CA THR A 364 6.01 -13.08 9.09
C THR A 364 5.55 -11.97 10.05
N ASN A 365 5.91 -10.73 9.75
CA ASN A 365 5.41 -9.52 10.42
C ASN A 365 4.42 -8.74 9.54
N TRP A 366 4.01 -9.27 8.39
CA TRP A 366 3.12 -8.56 7.47
C TRP A 366 1.67 -8.73 7.86
N ASP A 367 1.01 -7.61 8.09
CA ASP A 367 -0.41 -7.51 8.40
C ASP A 367 -1.07 -6.38 7.60
N ILE A 368 -2.40 -6.28 7.63
CA ILE A 368 -3.14 -5.27 6.88
C ILE A 368 -3.57 -4.14 7.82
N GLY A 369 -3.07 -2.94 7.57
CA GLY A 369 -3.39 -1.72 8.31
C GLY A 369 -4.49 -0.87 7.64
N LEU A 370 -4.69 0.34 8.14
CA LEU A 370 -5.57 1.35 7.53
C LEU A 370 -4.86 2.70 7.50
N VAL A 371 -4.87 3.33 6.33
CA VAL A 371 -4.57 4.75 6.14
C VAL A 371 -5.70 5.37 5.34
N SER A 372 -5.77 6.70 5.33
CA SER A 372 -6.81 7.41 4.60
C SER A 372 -6.27 8.64 3.89
N TRP A 373 -6.99 9.02 2.84
CA TRP A 373 -6.88 10.33 2.21
C TRP A 373 -8.25 10.97 2.17
N SER A 374 -8.38 12.20 2.66
CA SER A 374 -9.55 13.03 2.42
C SER A 374 -9.20 14.20 1.48
N PRO A 375 -10.17 14.77 0.73
CA PRO A 375 -9.93 16.00 -0.03
C PRO A 375 -9.44 17.16 0.85
N ASN A 376 -9.75 17.14 2.14
CA ASN A 376 -9.23 18.11 3.12
C ASN A 376 -7.79 17.80 3.53
N ASP A 377 -7.33 16.54 3.44
CA ASP A 377 -5.93 16.16 3.69
C ASP A 377 -4.99 16.69 2.61
N ALA A 378 -5.52 17.23 1.50
CA ALA A 378 -4.76 18.02 0.53
C ALA A 378 -4.25 19.36 1.10
N THR A 379 -4.46 19.62 2.39
CA THR A 379 -3.76 20.67 3.15
C THR A 379 -2.25 20.47 3.12
N LEU A 380 -1.54 21.58 3.27
CA LEU A 380 -0.09 21.58 3.36
C LEU A 380 0.41 20.77 4.56
N TYR A 381 1.58 20.15 4.43
CA TYR A 381 2.26 19.44 5.52
C TYR A 381 3.19 20.37 6.29
N GLU A 382 3.10 20.36 7.61
CA GLU A 382 4.05 21.07 8.47
C GLU A 382 5.39 20.33 8.47
N LEU A 383 6.44 21.01 8.01
CA LEU A 383 7.80 20.49 8.07
C LEU A 383 8.39 20.84 9.43
N ASN A 384 8.54 19.82 10.28
CA ASN A 384 8.91 20.00 11.67
C ASN A 384 10.34 19.54 11.93
N LEU A 385 11.07 20.35 12.70
CA LEU A 385 12.38 20.04 13.26
C LEU A 385 12.19 19.55 14.70
N TYR A 386 12.65 18.33 14.94
CA TYR A 386 12.69 17.70 16.25
C TYR A 386 14.13 17.47 16.69
N SER A 387 14.38 17.46 17.99
CA SER A 387 15.69 17.14 18.57
C SER A 387 15.61 16.12 19.70
N HIS A 388 16.67 15.30 19.79
CA HIS A 388 16.94 14.36 20.87
C HIS A 388 18.46 14.31 21.12
N GLY A 389 18.93 14.89 22.23
CA GLY A 389 20.36 14.95 22.52
C GLY A 389 21.12 15.73 21.45
N THR A 390 21.94 15.02 20.66
CA THR A 390 22.71 15.59 19.54
C THR A 390 22.19 15.14 18.19
N SER A 391 20.98 14.57 18.13
CA SER A 391 20.36 14.11 16.89
C SER A 391 19.15 14.97 16.56
N HIS A 392 19.13 15.50 15.34
CA HIS A 392 17.97 16.18 14.79
C HIS A 392 17.19 15.29 13.83
N ARG A 393 15.89 15.57 13.72
CA ARG A 393 15.01 14.91 12.77
C ARG A 393 14.09 15.94 12.14
N VAL A 394 14.18 16.06 10.82
CA VAL A 394 13.30 16.93 10.04
C VAL A 394 12.34 16.08 9.23
N THR A 395 11.05 16.17 9.54
CA THR A 395 10.03 15.36 8.87
C THR A 395 8.65 16.02 8.87
N THR A 396 7.81 15.61 7.92
CA THR A 396 6.35 15.82 7.91
C THR A 396 5.56 14.59 8.36
N GLY A 397 6.24 13.48 8.60
CA GLY A 397 5.67 12.17 8.86
C GLY A 397 5.77 11.73 10.31
N SER A 398 5.85 10.42 10.51
CA SER A 398 5.91 9.76 11.81
C SER A 398 7.18 10.11 12.59
N ILE A 399 7.03 10.27 13.90
CA ILE A 399 8.13 10.53 14.83
C ILE A 399 7.82 9.91 16.20
N ASP A 400 8.82 9.34 16.87
CA ASP A 400 8.68 8.88 18.24
C ASP A 400 8.73 10.07 19.22
N THR A 401 7.56 10.58 19.59
CA THR A 401 7.42 11.71 20.51
C THR A 401 7.78 11.38 21.97
N THR A 402 8.07 10.11 22.29
CA THR A 402 8.60 9.75 23.61
C THR A 402 10.12 9.98 23.71
N VAL A 403 10.78 10.09 22.55
CA VAL A 403 12.21 10.32 22.40
C VAL A 403 12.48 11.76 21.96
N PHE A 404 11.81 12.20 20.90
CA PHE A 404 12.05 13.49 20.25
C PHE A 404 11.13 14.58 20.79
N THR A 405 11.69 15.77 20.96
CA THR A 405 10.94 16.99 21.30
C THR A 405 10.85 17.89 20.08
N LEU A 406 9.66 18.44 19.81
CA LEU A 406 9.48 19.43 18.76
C LEU A 406 10.24 20.71 19.13
N GLU A 407 11.15 21.12 18.26
CA GLU A 407 11.92 22.34 18.43
C GLU A 407 11.29 23.51 17.67
N LYS A 408 10.94 23.27 16.41
CA LYS A 408 10.43 24.31 15.52
C LYS A 408 9.64 23.74 14.35
N THR A 409 8.56 24.42 13.96
CA THR A 409 7.94 24.25 12.64
C THR A 409 8.64 25.18 11.65
N LEU A 410 9.27 24.61 10.62
CA LEU A 410 10.06 25.36 9.65
C LEU A 410 9.18 26.09 8.62
N GLY A 411 8.01 25.50 8.33
CA GLY A 411 7.04 25.98 7.37
C GLY A 411 6.22 24.82 6.82
N ARG A 412 5.75 24.97 5.58
CA ARG A 412 4.74 24.09 4.99
C ARG A 412 5.12 23.62 3.58
N LEU A 413 4.94 22.32 3.34
CA LEU A 413 5.16 21.62 2.07
C LEU A 413 3.84 21.21 1.42
N TYR A 414 3.87 20.98 0.11
CA TYR A 414 2.73 20.39 -0.59
C TYR A 414 2.77 18.85 -0.52
N PRO A 415 1.62 18.17 -0.39
CA PRO A 415 1.56 16.70 -0.33
C PRO A 415 1.78 16.01 -1.68
N ALA A 416 1.59 16.74 -2.78
CA ALA A 416 1.76 16.31 -4.17
C ALA A 416 2.20 17.51 -5.03
N PRO A 417 2.74 17.30 -6.25
CA PRO A 417 3.15 18.39 -7.13
C PRO A 417 1.96 19.32 -7.48
N GLN A 418 1.99 20.56 -7.01
CA GLN A 418 0.94 21.53 -7.30
C GLN A 418 1.40 22.98 -7.18
N ALA A 419 0.66 23.89 -7.80
CA ALA A 419 0.90 25.34 -7.75
C ALA A 419 2.34 25.78 -8.15
N GLY A 420 3.05 24.95 -8.93
CA GLY A 420 4.45 25.18 -9.32
C GLY A 420 5.50 24.64 -8.35
N ALA A 421 5.10 24.09 -7.20
CA ALA A 421 5.97 23.32 -6.32
C ALA A 421 6.06 21.88 -6.84
N THR A 422 7.19 21.54 -7.43
CA THR A 422 7.41 20.22 -8.06
C THR A 422 8.71 19.56 -7.61
N VAL A 423 9.48 20.21 -6.71
CA VAL A 423 10.74 19.65 -6.20
C VAL A 423 10.42 18.81 -4.98
N ALA A 424 10.69 17.50 -5.07
CA ALA A 424 10.50 16.57 -3.97
C ALA A 424 11.60 16.76 -2.91
N LEU A 425 11.24 16.69 -1.63
CA LEU A 425 12.15 16.70 -0.50
C LEU A 425 12.08 15.34 0.21
N TYR A 426 13.17 14.59 0.21
CA TYR A 426 13.25 13.26 0.81
C TYR A 426 13.86 13.33 2.21
N GLY A 427 13.38 12.48 3.11
CA GLY A 427 14.01 12.15 4.38
C GLY A 427 14.91 10.93 4.21
N CYS A 428 16.14 11.04 4.70
CA CYS A 428 17.22 10.08 4.48
C CYS A 428 17.86 9.67 5.82
N LYS A 429 18.61 8.57 5.81
CA LYS A 429 19.38 8.07 6.95
C LYS A 429 20.77 7.60 6.56
N ALA A 430 21.79 8.11 7.24
CA ALA A 430 23.15 7.57 7.20
C ALA A 430 23.46 6.86 8.53
N GLY A 431 23.76 5.56 8.47
CA GLY A 431 24.00 4.77 9.68
C GLY A 431 22.81 4.74 10.63
N ASN A 432 23.04 4.90 11.94
CA ASN A 432 22.02 4.65 12.97
C ASN A 432 21.22 5.89 13.36
N THR A 433 21.86 7.06 13.45
CA THR A 433 21.25 8.25 14.08
C THR A 433 21.34 9.50 13.23
N ASP A 434 22.10 9.49 12.14
CA ASP A 434 22.26 10.66 11.28
C ASP A 434 21.12 10.70 10.25
N ALA A 435 20.09 11.45 10.60
CA ALA A 435 18.94 11.74 9.77
C ALA A 435 19.17 13.06 9.03
N PHE A 436 18.93 13.06 7.72
CA PHE A 436 19.09 14.26 6.91
C PHE A 436 17.98 14.36 5.85
N VAL A 437 17.90 15.50 5.18
CA VAL A 437 16.99 15.69 4.05
C VAL A 437 17.79 15.84 2.77
N SER A 438 17.24 15.39 1.64
CA SER A 438 17.91 15.50 0.34
C SER A 438 16.91 15.81 -0.76
N LEU A 439 17.40 16.43 -1.84
CA LEU A 439 16.67 16.57 -3.10
C LEU A 439 16.87 15.36 -4.03
N ASP A 440 17.78 14.45 -3.67
CA ASP A 440 18.04 13.21 -4.39
C ASP A 440 17.06 12.12 -3.94
N SER A 441 16.33 11.54 -4.89
CA SER A 441 15.39 10.43 -4.63
C SER A 441 16.06 9.17 -4.13
N ASP A 442 17.36 9.01 -4.40
CA ASP A 442 18.19 7.90 -3.90
C ASP A 442 18.95 8.27 -2.62
N CYS A 443 18.61 9.42 -2.00
CA CYS A 443 19.20 9.88 -0.75
C CYS A 443 20.75 9.91 -0.78
N GLU A 444 21.35 10.33 -1.91
CA GLU A 444 22.82 10.37 -2.08
C GLU A 444 23.47 8.98 -1.87
N GLY A 445 22.75 7.91 -2.23
CA GLY A 445 23.16 6.53 -2.03
C GLY A 445 23.05 6.05 -0.59
N GLN A 446 22.35 6.79 0.27
CA GLN A 446 22.00 6.40 1.63
C GLN A 446 20.58 5.84 1.70
N TYR A 447 20.18 5.45 2.90
CA TYR A 447 18.87 4.84 3.11
C TYR A 447 17.75 5.88 2.98
N VAL A 448 16.75 5.57 2.14
CA VAL A 448 15.57 6.42 1.90
C VAL A 448 14.51 6.13 2.96
N ILE A 449 14.17 7.11 3.79
CA ILE A 449 13.07 6.95 4.75
C ILE A 449 11.74 7.28 4.09
N GLY A 450 11.71 8.31 3.25
CA GLY A 450 10.56 8.58 2.39
C GLY A 450 10.41 10.05 2.04
N LEU A 451 9.26 10.43 1.51
CA LEU A 451 8.98 11.75 1.01
C LEU A 451 8.43 12.65 2.13
N ASN A 452 9.00 13.84 2.28
CA ASN A 452 8.46 14.88 3.16
C ASN A 452 7.42 15.75 2.45
N GLY A 453 7.52 15.91 1.14
CA GLY A 453 6.57 16.65 0.32
C GLY A 453 7.27 17.41 -0.80
N TYR A 454 6.57 18.41 -1.35
CA TYR A 454 7.01 19.20 -2.48
C TYR A 454 7.20 20.66 -2.12
N LEU A 455 8.33 21.22 -2.56
CA LEU A 455 8.73 22.62 -2.38
C LEU A 455 8.94 23.32 -3.73
N TYR A 456 9.14 24.63 -3.67
CA TYR A 456 9.49 25.43 -4.84
C TYR A 456 11.02 25.45 -5.03
N GLY A 457 11.50 25.08 -6.22
CA GLY A 457 12.93 25.21 -6.55
C GLY A 457 13.40 26.66 -6.70
N LEU A 458 12.47 27.57 -7.02
CA LEU A 458 12.70 29.02 -7.12
C LEU A 458 11.54 29.76 -6.46
N PRO A 459 11.77 30.95 -5.87
CA PRO A 459 10.71 31.69 -5.20
C PRO A 459 9.66 32.15 -6.24
N PRO A 460 8.38 31.76 -6.10
CA PRO A 460 7.35 32.14 -7.06
C PRO A 460 7.02 33.63 -6.95
N ALA A 461 6.65 34.26 -8.07
CA ALA A 461 6.19 35.64 -8.06
C ALA A 461 4.88 35.78 -7.25
N GLY A 462 4.86 36.69 -6.29
CA GLY A 462 3.65 37.00 -5.51
C GLY A 462 3.27 35.97 -4.45
N VAL A 463 4.10 34.95 -4.20
CA VAL A 463 3.90 33.96 -3.15
C VAL A 463 4.94 34.19 -2.06
N ALA A 464 4.50 34.39 -0.81
CA ALA A 464 5.40 34.47 0.32
C ALA A 464 6.01 33.10 0.59
N VAL A 465 7.34 33.02 0.60
CA VAL A 465 8.09 31.78 0.81
C VAL A 465 9.30 32.02 1.71
N VAL A 466 9.75 30.96 2.36
CA VAL A 466 10.93 30.91 3.22
C VAL A 466 11.94 29.95 2.61
N ALA A 467 13.20 30.38 2.50
CA ALA A 467 14.28 29.50 2.07
C ALA A 467 14.66 28.54 3.21
N ILE A 468 14.92 27.28 2.88
CA ILE A 468 15.43 26.28 3.81
C ILE A 468 16.74 25.67 3.32
N TYR A 469 17.64 25.43 4.27
CA TYR A 469 19.01 24.98 4.02
C TYR A 469 19.27 23.71 4.79
N ARG A 470 19.96 22.75 4.15
CA ARG A 470 20.54 21.63 4.87
C ARG A 470 21.82 22.10 5.55
N CYS A 471 21.91 21.83 6.84
CA CYS A 471 22.99 22.24 7.70
C CYS A 471 23.65 21.00 8.31
N SER A 472 24.98 21.01 8.41
CA SER A 472 25.74 19.96 9.08
C SER A 472 26.47 20.52 10.30
N ALA A 473 26.38 19.77 11.40
CA ALA A 473 27.17 19.96 12.60
C ALA A 473 28.17 18.80 12.75
N SER A 474 28.99 18.80 13.80
CA SER A 474 30.06 17.82 13.98
C SER A 474 29.62 16.34 13.95
N HIS A 475 28.33 16.06 14.22
CA HIS A 475 27.82 14.70 14.40
C HIS A 475 26.45 14.41 13.75
N ASP A 476 25.78 15.40 13.16
CA ASP A 476 24.46 15.22 12.55
C ASP A 476 24.11 16.32 11.54
N HIS A 477 22.95 16.14 10.88
CA HIS A 477 22.35 17.11 9.99
C HIS A 477 21.03 17.66 10.54
N PHE A 478 20.71 18.89 10.18
CA PHE A 478 19.43 19.53 10.46
C PHE A 478 19.04 20.48 9.33
N VAL A 479 17.85 21.08 9.43
CA VAL A 479 17.38 22.09 8.48
C VAL A 479 17.14 23.40 9.20
N SER A 480 17.67 24.48 8.63
CA SER A 480 17.45 25.83 9.14
C SER A 480 16.88 26.75 8.05
N THR A 481 16.19 27.80 8.51
CA THR A 481 15.78 28.93 7.69
C THR A 481 16.85 30.03 7.63
N ASP A 482 17.91 29.91 8.42
CA ASP A 482 19.06 30.82 8.40
C ASP A 482 20.06 30.39 7.31
N PRO A 483 20.39 31.23 6.31
CA PRO A 483 21.41 30.92 5.32
C PRO A 483 22.81 30.70 5.91
N ALA A 484 23.06 31.12 7.15
CA ALA A 484 24.30 30.84 7.88
C ALA A 484 24.22 29.60 8.78
N CYS A 485 23.15 28.79 8.67
CA CYS A 485 22.94 27.56 9.43
C CYS A 485 23.16 27.73 10.94
N GLU A 486 22.75 28.87 11.49
CA GLU A 486 22.88 29.19 12.92
C GLU A 486 24.33 29.14 13.41
N GLY A 487 25.29 29.41 12.51
CA GLY A 487 26.72 29.35 12.75
C GLY A 487 27.37 28.00 12.42
N SER A 488 26.60 27.01 11.97
CA SER A 488 27.08 25.70 11.49
C SER A 488 27.45 25.73 10.01
N HIS A 489 27.84 24.58 9.45
CA HIS A 489 28.14 24.50 8.02
C HIS A 489 26.86 24.40 7.20
N THR A 490 26.78 25.15 6.11
CA THR A 490 25.70 25.06 5.13
C THR A 490 26.13 24.13 4.01
N ASP A 491 25.43 23.01 3.86
CA ASP A 491 25.72 22.05 2.80
C ASP A 491 25.10 22.53 1.48
N GLU A 492 23.80 22.86 1.52
CA GLU A 492 23.04 23.28 0.34
C GLU A 492 21.76 24.07 0.66
N LEU A 493 21.29 24.84 -0.33
CA LEU A 493 19.92 25.36 -0.36
C LEU A 493 18.98 24.28 -0.90
N LEU A 494 18.02 23.86 -0.10
CA LEU A 494 17.03 22.85 -0.51
C LEU A 494 15.91 23.46 -1.36
N GLY A 495 15.59 24.73 -1.11
CA GLY A 495 14.63 25.50 -1.89
C GLY A 495 13.71 26.32 -0.98
N TYR A 496 12.46 26.52 -1.42
CA TYR A 496 11.55 27.47 -0.80
C TYR A 496 10.23 26.82 -0.41
N ILE A 497 9.84 26.97 0.86
CA ILE A 497 8.61 26.44 1.44
C ILE A 497 7.65 27.57 1.81
N LEU A 498 6.38 27.25 2.00
CA LEU A 498 5.42 28.23 2.50
C LEU A 498 5.71 28.51 3.99
N PRO A 499 5.53 29.75 4.48
CA PRO A 499 5.68 30.06 5.90
C PRO A 499 4.66 29.27 6.74
N GLU A 500 4.87 29.20 8.06
CA GLU A 500 3.91 28.65 9.05
C GLU A 500 2.52 29.29 8.98
#